data_AF-A0A3D4RUN9-F1
#
_entry.id   AF-A0A3D4RUN9-F1
#
_cell.length_a   1.000
_cell.length_b   1.000
_cell.length_c   1.000
_cell.angle_alpha   90.00
_cell.angle_beta   90.00
_cell.angle_gamma   90.00
#
_symmetry.space_group_name_H-M   'P 1'
#
loop_
_entity.id
_entity.type
_entity.pdbx_description
1 polymer ?
#
loop_
_entity_poly.entity_id
_entity_poly.type
_entity_poly.pdbx_seq_one_letter_code
_entity_poly.pdbx_strand_id
1 'polypeptide(L)'
;MERVTNRKLSCFDSFLGTLNTHFEEVTNYFIGRHTSGFVEGLNNKIKVIKRRCYGITNLGHLYQRICLDLNGYDRFGVDTL
;
A
#
# COMPACT_ATOMS: atom_id res chain seq x y z
N MET A 1 8.75 24.49 -1.72
CA MET A 1 8.92 24.45 -3.19
C MET A 1 10.00 25.42 -3.65
N GLU A 2 9.85 26.73 -3.39
CA GLU A 2 10.75 27.79 -3.92
C GLU A 2 12.26 27.57 -3.71
N ARG A 3 12.69 27.00 -2.58
CA ARG A 3 14.12 26.75 -2.30
C ARG A 3 14.76 25.69 -3.20
N VAL A 4 13.98 24.70 -3.65
CA VAL A 4 14.44 23.63 -4.54
C VAL A 4 14.42 24.12 -5.99
N THR A 5 13.34 24.82 -6.36
CA THR A 5 13.19 25.45 -7.69
C THR A 5 14.29 26.49 -7.95
N ASN A 6 14.68 27.27 -6.93
CA ASN A 6 15.79 28.24 -7.03
C ASN A 6 17.17 27.60 -7.20
N ARG A 7 17.36 26.33 -6.83
CA ARG A 7 18.67 25.66 -6.88
C ARG A 7 18.92 24.89 -8.18
N LYS A 8 18.03 24.97 -9.18
CA LYS A 8 18.09 24.21 -10.45
C LYS A 8 18.33 22.71 -10.25
N LEU A 9 17.80 22.14 -9.16
CA LEU A 9 17.89 20.70 -8.88
C LEU A 9 16.77 19.98 -9.63
N SER A 10 17.01 19.66 -10.90
CA SER A 10 16.02 19.02 -11.77
C SER A 10 15.59 17.62 -11.32
N CYS A 11 16.39 16.97 -10.46
CA CYS A 11 16.07 15.65 -9.92
C CYS A 11 14.78 15.61 -9.09
N PHE A 12 14.30 16.76 -8.61
CA PHE A 12 13.05 16.85 -7.85
C PHE A 12 11.85 17.27 -8.68
N ASP A 13 12.02 17.70 -9.94
CA ASP A 13 10.93 18.28 -10.73
C ASP A 13 9.72 17.34 -10.84
N SER A 14 9.95 16.05 -11.08
CA SER A 14 8.88 15.04 -11.10
C SER A 14 8.17 14.90 -9.75
N PHE A 15 8.93 14.90 -8.65
CA PHE A 15 8.35 14.84 -7.30
C PHE A 15 7.52 16.09 -6.99
N LEU A 16 8.02 17.28 -7.34
CA LEU A 16 7.30 18.54 -7.12
C LEU A 16 6.03 18.58 -7.96
N GLY A 17 6.07 18.04 -9.18
CA GLY A 17 4.89 17.85 -10.04
C GLY A 17 3.83 16.99 -9.35
N THR A 18 4.21 15.79 -8.90
CA THR A 18 3.30 14.90 -8.16
C THR A 18 2.77 15.55 -6.88
N LEU A 19 3.63 16.21 -6.12
CA LEU A 19 3.25 16.87 -4.87
C LEU A 19 2.26 18.00 -5.10
N ASN A 20 2.42 18.80 -6.16
CA ASN A 20 1.46 19.85 -6.53
C ASN A 20 0.11 19.25 -6.95
N THR A 21 0.13 18.20 -7.78
CA THR A 21 -1.11 17.54 -8.24
C THR A 21 -1.95 17.00 -7.08
N HIS A 22 -1.30 16.43 -6.07
CA HIS A 22 -1.97 15.78 -4.94
C HIS A 22 -1.96 16.65 -3.65
N PHE A 23 -1.61 17.94 -3.75
CA PHE A 23 -1.41 18.78 -2.57
C PHE A 23 -2.68 18.90 -1.72
N GLU A 24 -3.84 19.03 -2.38
CA GLU A 24 -5.14 19.14 -1.71
C GLU A 24 -5.47 17.86 -0.90
N GLU A 25 -5.28 16.69 -1.50
CA GLU A 25 -5.48 15.39 -0.85
C GLU A 25 -4.56 15.23 0.37
N VAL A 26 -3.30 15.64 0.23
CA VAL A 26 -2.32 15.66 1.34
C VAL A 26 -2.77 16.61 2.44
N THR A 27 -3.32 17.78 2.12
CA THR A 27 -3.84 18.70 3.15
C THR A 27 -5.10 18.18 3.83
N ASN A 28 -5.99 17.52 3.08
CA ASN A 28 -7.22 16.93 3.59
C ASN A 28 -6.96 15.81 4.61
N TYR A 29 -5.84 15.09 4.47
CA TYR A 29 -5.38 14.12 5.47
C TYR A 29 -5.27 14.73 6.88
N PHE A 30 -4.83 15.99 7.02
CA PHE A 30 -4.67 16.61 8.34
C PHE A 30 -5.99 16.94 9.04
N ILE A 31 -7.09 17.00 8.29
CA ILE A 31 -8.45 17.23 8.81
C ILE A 31 -9.04 15.90 9.31
N GLY A 32 -9.01 14.85 8.49
CA GLY A 32 -9.59 13.53 8.81
C GLY A 32 -8.70 12.60 9.65
N ARG A 33 -7.38 12.82 9.64
CA ARG A 33 -6.33 12.04 10.33
C ARG A 33 -6.45 10.52 10.13
N HIS A 34 -6.87 10.08 8.94
CA HIS A 34 -6.96 8.66 8.62
C HIS A 34 -5.57 8.05 8.50
N THR A 35 -5.18 7.14 9.39
CA THR A 35 -3.85 6.52 9.34
C THR A 35 -3.74 5.55 8.16
N SER A 36 -2.58 5.54 7.49
CA SER A 36 -2.22 4.50 6.50
C SER A 36 -2.01 3.11 7.11
N GLY A 37 -2.09 2.96 8.44
CA GLY A 37 -1.71 1.74 9.17
C GLY A 37 -2.44 0.47 8.72
N PHE A 38 -3.73 0.54 8.37
CA PHE A 38 -4.44 -0.61 7.80
C PHE A 38 -3.86 -1.00 6.43
N VAL A 39 -3.68 0.00 5.55
CA VAL A 39 -3.15 -0.21 4.18
C VAL A 39 -1.72 -0.73 4.22
N GLU A 40 -0.87 -0.20 5.10
CA GLU A 40 0.49 -0.67 5.34
C GLU A 40 0.52 -2.10 5.89
N GLY A 41 -0.33 -2.41 6.88
CA GLY A 41 -0.47 -3.74 7.43
C GLY A 41 -0.90 -4.76 6.37
N LEU A 42 -1.88 -4.40 5.54
CA LEU A 42 -2.32 -5.23 4.42
C LEU A 42 -1.21 -5.43 3.39
N ASN A 43 -0.52 -4.36 2.99
CA ASN A 43 0.60 -4.43 2.03
C ASN A 43 1.72 -5.34 2.54
N ASN A 44 2.06 -5.27 3.83
CA ASN A 44 3.05 -6.15 4.44
C ASN A 44 2.61 -7.62 4.41
N LYS A 45 1.35 -7.92 4.75
CA LYS A 45 0.81 -9.29 4.65
C LYS A 45 0.85 -9.82 3.22
N ILE A 46 0.40 -9.03 2.24
CA ILE A 46 0.44 -9.41 0.81
C ILE A 46 1.88 -9.63 0.35
N LYS A 47 2.83 -8.79 0.76
CA LYS A 47 4.26 -8.95 0.43
C LYS A 47 4.82 -10.28 0.95
N VAL A 48 4.46 -10.68 2.18
CA VAL A 48 4.86 -11.98 2.74
C VAL A 48 4.20 -13.14 1.99
N ILE A 49 2.91 -13.05 1.66
CA ILE A 49 2.19 -14.06 0.86
C ILE A 49 2.88 -14.23 -0.51
N LYS A 50 3.15 -13.14 -1.23
CA LYS A 50 3.86 -13.16 -2.51
C LYS A 50 5.23 -13.84 -2.43
N ARG A 51 5.98 -13.64 -1.34
CA ARG A 51 7.27 -14.31 -1.10
C ARG A 51 7.13 -15.82 -0.88
N ARG A 52 6.13 -16.25 -0.11
CA ARG A 52 5.84 -17.68 0.12
C ARG A 52 5.32 -18.39 -1.13
N CYS A 53 4.62 -17.64 -1.98
CA CYS A 53 4.01 -18.11 -3.22
C CYS A 53 4.88 -17.86 -4.46
N TYR A 54 6.19 -17.71 -4.28
CA TYR A 54 7.12 -17.53 -5.39
C TYR A 54 6.97 -18.70 -6.38
N GLY A 55 6.74 -18.39 -7.66
CA GLY A 55 6.45 -19.40 -8.71
C GLY A 55 4.98 -19.55 -9.08
N ILE A 56 4.04 -18.96 -8.32
CA ILE A 56 2.64 -18.85 -8.77
C ILE A 56 2.55 -17.73 -9.81
N THR A 57 2.48 -18.11 -11.09
CA THR A 57 2.41 -17.18 -12.22
C THR A 57 0.97 -16.79 -12.57
N ASN A 58 0.00 -17.62 -12.21
CA ASN A 58 -1.42 -17.35 -12.44
C ASN A 58 -1.95 -16.37 -11.37
N LEU A 59 -2.40 -15.20 -11.82
CA LEU A 59 -2.92 -14.15 -10.95
C LEU A 59 -4.18 -14.57 -10.18
N GLY A 60 -5.04 -15.41 -10.78
CA GLY A 60 -6.24 -15.94 -10.14
C GLY A 60 -5.89 -16.81 -8.94
N HIS A 61 -4.91 -17.69 -9.07
CA HIS A 61 -4.42 -18.51 -7.95
C HIS A 61 -3.74 -17.68 -6.85
N LEU A 62 -2.99 -16.64 -7.23
CA LEU A 62 -2.42 -15.71 -6.25
C LEU A 62 -3.53 -14.99 -5.47
N TYR A 63 -4.61 -14.57 -6.13
CA TYR A 63 -5.75 -13.93 -5.47
C TYR A 63 -6.48 -14.89 -4.52
N GLN A 64 -6.78 -16.11 -4.96
CA GLN A 64 -7.35 -17.15 -4.11
C GLN A 64 -6.50 -17.36 -2.85
N ARG A 65 -5.18 -17.42 -3.01
CA ARG A 65 -4.26 -17.59 -1.89
C ARG A 65 -4.24 -16.39 -0.94
N ILE A 66 -4.25 -15.16 -1.47
CA ILE A 66 -4.38 -13.95 -0.65
C ILE A 66 -5.68 -13.98 0.16
N CYS A 67 -6.81 -14.33 -0.47
CA CYS A 67 -8.10 -14.42 0.22
C CYS A 67 -8.10 -15.46 1.33
N LEU A 68 -7.50 -16.63 1.10
CA LEU A 68 -7.36 -17.69 2.11
C LEU A 68 -6.42 -17.29 3.25
N ASP A 69 -5.29 -16.65 2.97
CA ASP A 69 -4.36 -16.21 4.02
C ASP A 69 -4.93 -15.05 4.87
N LEU A 70 -5.80 -14.22 4.30
CA LEU A 70 -6.43 -13.10 5.01
C LEU A 70 -7.69 -13.49 5.79
N ASN A 71 -8.53 -14.38 5.24
CA ASN A 71 -9.85 -14.70 5.79
C ASN A 71 -10.03 -16.19 6.12
N GLY A 72 -9.04 -17.03 5.85
CA GLY A 72 -9.19 -18.48 5.94
C GLY A 72 -9.41 -18.97 7.37
N TYR A 73 -8.80 -18.34 8.37
CA TYR A 73 -9.04 -18.65 9.77
C TYR A 73 -10.45 -18.26 10.21
N ASP A 74 -10.95 -17.11 9.77
CA ASP A 74 -12.33 -16.67 10.08
C ASP A 74 -13.37 -17.57 9.40
N ARG A 75 -13.10 -18.01 8.17
CA ARG A 75 -14.06 -18.79 7.35
C ARG A 75 -14.01 -20.30 7.58
N PHE A 76 -12.85 -20.83 7.96
CA PHE A 76 -12.58 -22.27 8.02
C PHE A 76 -11.80 -22.68 9.26
N GLY A 77 -11.53 -21.75 10.18
CA GLY A 77 -10.99 -22.08 11.49
C GLY A 77 -11.95 -23.01 12.20
N VAL A 78 -11.44 -24.15 12.65
CA VAL A 78 -12.20 -24.99 13.56
C VAL A 78 -12.22 -24.26 14.90
N ASP A 79 -13.40 -23.95 15.42
CA ASP A 79 -13.55 -23.50 16.81
C ASP A 79 -13.01 -24.60 17.72
N THR A 80 -11.73 -24.52 18.08
CA THR A 80 -11.18 -25.32 19.17
C THR A 80 -11.70 -24.72 20.48
N LEU A 81 -12.88 -25.21 20.88
CA LEU A 81 -13.30 -25.31 22.27
C LEU A 81 -12.70 -26.58 22.89
#